data_AF-A0A9P8MRU4-F1
#
_entry.id   AF-A0A9P8MRU4-F1
#
_cell.length_a   1.000
_cell.length_b   1.000
_cell.length_c   1.000
_cell.angle_alpha   90.00
_cell.angle_beta   90.00
_cell.angle_gamma   90.00
#
_symmetry.space_group_name_H-M   'P 1'
#
loop_
_entity.id
_entity.type
_entity.pdbx_description
1 polymer ?
#
loop_
_entity_poly.entity_id
_entity_poly.type
_entity_poly.pdbx_seq_one_letter_code
_entity_poly.pdbx_strand_id
1 'polypeptide(L)'
;MDGTVPVSIDSGSRPRASYPKRAAIGASYPLRGIWYFVRNREFWPLFVGRLLPLSLISLVVYLVLFTFAFLPQYAFLAIFHGWGAWVNAVVLTLGEGLVIIQGLFEGFFVDECRVDVFDATMIKLGLQHLVSPHRLLFVDASNAVKMLGKPTSPAIYQPWSIIQIVELIVFLPLNLVPYVGTPAFIIITGTRIGKLSHYRWFQLRGLSKHEQKREIRSLTWDYVWFGTVAMLLELIPILSFFFLLTTTAGSAMWAARMEEERRRSQTVVDPHFNARLPSHSPPSRSPPSRSPPSRSSPPPPYSDHAA
;
A
#
# COMPACT_ATOMS: atom_id res chain seq x y z
N MET A 1 -25.63 5.54 -20.51
CA MET A 1 -25.12 4.19 -20.81
C MET A 1 -23.70 4.38 -21.32
N ASP A 2 -22.73 4.47 -20.41
CA ASP A 2 -21.34 4.73 -20.77
C ASP A 2 -20.48 3.51 -20.47
N GLY A 3 -19.74 3.10 -21.49
CA GLY A 3 -19.01 1.85 -21.58
C GLY A 3 -17.95 1.70 -20.51
N THR A 4 -18.26 0.85 -19.53
CA THR A 4 -17.26 0.14 -18.74
C THR A 4 -16.43 -0.71 -19.69
N VAL A 5 -15.22 -0.24 -20.01
CA VAL A 5 -14.19 -1.05 -20.66
C VAL A 5 -13.97 -2.31 -19.81
N PRO A 6 -14.17 -3.53 -20.34
CA PRO A 6 -13.93 -4.72 -19.56
C PRO A 6 -12.42 -4.90 -19.40
N VAL A 7 -11.90 -4.63 -18.20
CA VAL A 7 -10.56 -5.09 -17.79
C VAL A 7 -10.65 -6.60 -17.57
N SER A 8 -10.67 -7.32 -18.68
CA SER A 8 -10.34 -8.74 -18.75
C SER A 8 -8.83 -8.84 -18.63
N ILE A 9 -8.33 -8.86 -17.39
CA ILE A 9 -7.04 -9.50 -17.14
C ILE A 9 -7.33 -10.99 -17.09
N ASP A 10 -7.04 -11.63 -18.21
CA ASP A 10 -6.91 -13.07 -18.33
C ASP A 10 -6.12 -13.61 -17.12
N SER A 11 -6.80 -14.37 -16.26
CA SER A 11 -6.21 -15.05 -15.11
C SER A 11 -5.31 -16.23 -15.53
N GLY A 12 -5.08 -16.43 -16.83
CA GLY A 12 -4.32 -17.55 -17.40
C GLY A 12 -2.81 -17.36 -17.54
N SER A 13 -2.25 -16.14 -17.37
CA SER A 13 -0.86 -15.85 -17.79
C SER A 13 0.13 -15.60 -16.65
N ARG A 14 -0.19 -15.95 -15.40
CA ARG A 14 0.88 -16.13 -14.40
C ARG A 14 1.46 -17.53 -14.59
N PRO A 15 2.77 -17.68 -14.85
CA PRO A 15 3.41 -19.00 -14.81
C PRO A 15 2.98 -19.66 -13.51
N ARG A 16 2.62 -20.95 -13.54
CA ARG A 16 2.42 -21.76 -12.34
C ARG A 16 3.76 -21.86 -11.60
N ALA A 17 4.23 -20.76 -11.03
CA ALA A 17 5.31 -20.75 -10.09
C ALA A 17 4.88 -21.72 -9.00
N SER A 18 5.74 -22.72 -8.75
CA SER A 18 5.51 -23.70 -7.71
C SER A 18 5.10 -22.96 -6.43
N TYR A 19 4.05 -23.42 -5.75
CA TYR A 19 3.58 -22.86 -4.48
C TYR A 19 4.72 -22.51 -3.49
N PRO A 20 5.81 -23.30 -3.35
CA PRO A 20 6.95 -22.89 -2.52
C PRO A 20 7.68 -21.63 -3.01
N LYS A 21 7.83 -21.43 -4.32
CA LYS A 21 8.45 -20.22 -4.88
C LYS A 21 7.61 -18.99 -4.59
N ARG A 22 6.28 -19.08 -4.71
CA ARG A 22 5.35 -18.01 -4.38
C ARG A 22 5.39 -17.66 -2.89
N ALA A 23 5.39 -18.69 -2.03
CA ALA A 23 5.57 -18.55 -0.60
C ALA A 23 6.86 -17.78 -0.26
N ALA A 24 7.99 -18.21 -0.82
CA ALA A 24 9.28 -17.58 -0.59
C ALA A 24 9.32 -16.12 -1.07
N ILE A 25 8.70 -15.83 -2.22
CA ILE A 25 8.60 -14.46 -2.74
C ILE A 25 7.76 -13.59 -1.79
N GLY A 26 6.56 -14.03 -1.40
CA GLY A 26 5.69 -13.30 -0.47
C GLY A 26 6.35 -13.04 0.88
N ALA A 27 6.94 -14.09 1.48
CA ALA A 27 7.68 -14.03 2.74
C ALA A 27 8.90 -13.10 2.70
N SER A 28 9.50 -12.88 1.52
CA SER A 28 10.70 -12.06 1.39
C SER A 28 10.43 -10.56 1.48
N TYR A 29 9.22 -10.09 1.17
CA TYR A 29 8.94 -8.64 1.09
C TYR A 29 8.97 -7.91 2.43
N PRO A 30 8.42 -8.45 3.54
CA PRO A 30 8.58 -7.81 4.85
C PRO A 30 10.06 -7.65 5.22
N LEU A 31 10.88 -8.67 4.94
CA LEU A 31 12.33 -8.63 5.19
C LEU A 31 13.05 -7.63 4.29
N ARG A 32 12.71 -7.58 3.00
CA ARG A 32 13.22 -6.56 2.06
C ARG A 32 12.81 -5.17 2.51
N GLY A 33 11.61 -5.02 3.07
CA GLY A 33 11.09 -3.81 3.67
C GLY A 33 12.02 -3.24 4.73
N ILE A 34 12.53 -4.08 5.62
CA ILE A 34 13.52 -3.70 6.64
C ILE A 34 14.77 -3.13 5.98
N TRP A 35 15.37 -3.88 5.05
CA TRP A 35 16.59 -3.45 4.37
C TRP A 35 16.39 -2.14 3.61
N TYR A 36 15.26 -2.00 2.91
CA TYR A 36 14.90 -0.79 2.18
C TYR A 36 14.74 0.41 3.13
N PHE A 37 14.00 0.25 4.22
CA PHE A 37 13.75 1.32 5.19
C PHE A 37 15.05 1.79 5.88
N VAL A 38 15.93 0.86 6.26
CA VAL A 38 17.23 1.18 6.87
C VAL A 38 18.16 1.87 5.86
N ARG A 39 18.18 1.43 4.60
CA ARG A 39 19.02 2.02 3.55
C ARG A 39 18.60 3.43 3.18
N ASN A 40 17.31 3.74 3.25
CA ASN A 40 16.74 5.02 2.85
C ASN A 40 16.49 5.92 4.07
N ARG A 41 17.49 6.72 4.44
CA ARG A 41 17.43 7.61 5.62
C ARG A 41 16.32 8.67 5.57
N GLU A 42 15.78 8.95 4.39
CA GLU A 42 14.65 9.88 4.20
C GLU A 42 13.34 9.42 4.88
N PHE A 43 13.19 8.13 5.19
CA PHE A 43 12.01 7.58 5.88
C PHE A 43 12.10 7.71 7.40
N TRP A 44 13.29 7.92 7.97
CA TRP A 44 13.49 7.96 9.42
C TRP A 44 12.75 9.12 10.10
N PRO A 45 12.61 10.33 9.49
CA PRO A 45 11.76 11.37 10.03
C PRO A 45 10.29 10.96 10.19
N LEU A 46 9.76 10.08 9.33
CA LEU A 46 8.39 9.57 9.47
C LEU A 46 8.25 8.69 10.71
N PHE A 47 9.26 7.86 11.00
CA PHE A 47 9.28 7.02 12.19
C PHE A 47 9.47 7.85 13.48
N VAL A 48 10.53 8.65 13.55
CA VAL A 48 10.87 9.44 14.75
C VAL A 48 9.84 10.53 15.01
N GLY A 49 9.34 11.17 13.96
CA GLY A 49 8.36 12.26 14.06
C GLY A 49 7.02 11.82 14.65
N ARG A 50 6.68 10.53 14.58
CA ARG A 50 5.46 9.97 15.19
C ARG A 50 5.72 9.34 16.56
N LEU A 51 6.95 8.87 16.82
CA LEU A 51 7.34 8.25 18.09
C LEU A 51 7.34 9.26 19.26
N LEU A 52 7.79 10.50 19.05
CA LEU A 52 7.83 11.52 20.12
C LEU A 52 6.42 11.93 20.58
N PRO A 53 5.48 12.33 19.69
CA PRO A 53 4.10 12.59 20.08
C PRO A 53 3.44 11.38 20.75
N LEU A 54 3.73 10.16 20.28
CA LEU A 54 3.24 8.93 20.90
C LEU A 54 3.69 8.81 22.36
N SER A 55 4.99 8.98 22.63
CA SER A 55 5.52 8.89 23.99
C SER A 55 4.97 9.98 24.91
N LEU A 56 4.70 11.18 24.38
CA LEU A 56 4.11 12.26 25.17
C LEU A 56 2.63 11.97 25.50
N ILE A 57 1.86 11.51 24.51
CA ILE A 57 0.45 11.15 24.70
C ILE A 57 0.33 9.98 25.67
N SER A 58 1.16 8.94 25.53
CA SER A 58 1.12 7.79 26.44
C SER A 58 1.44 8.17 27.88
N LEU A 59 2.43 9.07 28.08
CA LEU A 59 2.74 9.62 29.40
C LEU A 59 1.54 10.36 30.00
N VAL A 60 0.89 11.23 29.22
CA VAL A 60 -0.30 11.97 29.68
C VAL A 60 -1.46 11.05 30.02
N VAL A 61 -1.73 10.05 29.17
CA VAL A 61 -2.80 9.06 29.41
C VAL A 61 -2.55 8.30 30.71
N TYR A 62 -1.33 7.80 30.93
CA TYR A 62 -1.00 7.11 32.17
C TYR A 62 -1.05 8.04 33.38
N LEU A 63 -0.58 9.28 33.28
CA LEU A 63 -0.67 10.25 34.38
C LEU A 63 -2.14 10.45 34.80
N VAL A 64 -3.03 10.64 33.83
CA VAL A 64 -4.48 10.78 34.10
C VAL A 64 -5.04 9.51 34.72
N LEU A 65 -4.77 8.32 34.18
CA LEU A 65 -5.27 7.06 34.72
C LEU A 65 -4.76 6.78 36.13
N PHE A 66 -3.48 6.99 36.39
CA PHE A 66 -2.92 6.79 37.73
C PHE A 66 -3.40 7.85 38.74
N THR A 67 -3.79 9.04 38.28
CA THR A 67 -4.34 10.08 39.16
C THR A 67 -5.79 9.78 39.51
N PHE A 68 -6.62 9.38 38.54
CA PHE A 68 -8.08 9.32 38.71
C PHE A 68 -8.64 7.89 38.83
N ALA A 69 -8.08 6.92 38.11
CA ALA A 69 -8.60 5.55 38.08
C ALA A 69 -7.94 4.63 39.12
N PHE A 70 -6.63 4.79 39.35
CA PHE A 70 -5.86 3.90 40.22
C PHE A 70 -6.35 3.88 41.66
N LEU A 71 -6.63 5.03 42.28
CA LEU A 71 -7.08 5.10 43.67
C LEU A 71 -8.42 4.37 43.89
N PRO A 72 -9.48 4.67 43.10
CA PRO A 72 -10.73 3.91 43.18
C PRO A 72 -10.57 2.41 42.91
N GLN A 73 -9.76 2.02 41.92
CA GLN A 73 -9.51 0.61 41.58
C GLN A 73 -8.80 -0.12 42.73
N TYR A 74 -7.77 0.50 43.29
CA TYR A 74 -7.04 -0.04 44.43
C TYR A 74 -7.96 -0.20 45.64
N ALA A 75 -8.75 0.82 45.97
CA ALA A 75 -9.68 0.77 47.09
C ALA A 75 -10.69 -0.38 46.95
N PHE A 76 -11.24 -0.58 45.74
CA PHE A 76 -12.14 -1.69 45.46
C PHE A 76 -11.46 -3.06 45.62
N LEU A 77 -10.27 -3.22 45.03
CA LEU A 77 -9.52 -4.48 45.10
C LEU A 77 -9.01 -4.80 46.51
N ALA A 78 -8.70 -3.78 47.31
CA ALA A 78 -8.22 -3.90 48.70
C ALA A 78 -9.25 -4.57 49.62
N ILE A 79 -10.55 -4.45 49.31
CA ILE A 79 -11.62 -5.14 50.04
C ILE A 79 -11.46 -6.67 49.97
N PHE A 80 -11.01 -7.20 48.82
CA PHE A 80 -10.93 -8.64 48.57
C PHE A 80 -9.52 -9.21 48.77
N HIS A 81 -8.48 -8.45 48.39
CA HIS A 81 -7.09 -8.93 48.32
C HIS A 81 -6.17 -8.31 49.39
N GLY A 82 -6.69 -7.42 50.24
CA GLY A 82 -5.93 -6.76 51.30
C GLY A 82 -4.72 -5.98 50.75
N TRP A 83 -3.57 -6.12 51.40
CA TRP A 83 -2.34 -5.42 51.00
C TRP A 83 -1.88 -5.77 49.57
N GLY A 84 -2.10 -7.00 49.09
CA GLY A 84 -1.68 -7.41 47.74
C GLY A 84 -2.44 -6.73 46.60
N ALA A 85 -3.53 -6.01 46.90
CA ALA A 85 -4.39 -5.38 45.91
C ALA A 85 -3.69 -4.33 45.03
N TRP A 86 -2.62 -3.68 45.53
CA TRP A 86 -1.93 -2.64 44.76
C TRP A 86 -1.28 -3.19 43.51
N VAL A 87 -0.76 -4.43 43.54
CA VAL A 87 -0.15 -5.08 42.37
C VAL A 87 -1.21 -5.32 41.30
N ASN A 88 -2.35 -5.88 41.69
CA ASN A 88 -3.46 -6.13 40.78
C ASN A 88 -4.04 -4.83 40.21
N ALA A 89 -4.15 -3.79 41.04
CA ALA A 89 -4.59 -2.47 40.60
C ALA A 89 -3.62 -1.86 39.57
N VAL A 90 -2.31 -1.92 39.82
CA VAL A 90 -1.29 -1.46 38.86
C VAL A 90 -1.43 -2.21 37.53
N VAL A 91 -1.53 -3.54 37.55
CA VAL A 91 -1.68 -4.34 36.33
C VAL A 91 -2.96 -3.96 35.57
N LEU A 92 -4.07 -3.76 36.28
CA LEU A 92 -5.35 -3.35 35.69
C LEU A 92 -5.24 -1.96 35.05
N THR A 93 -4.74 -0.95 35.78
CA THR A 93 -4.56 0.42 35.26
C THR A 93 -3.61 0.45 34.07
N LEU A 94 -2.52 -0.34 34.11
CA LEU A 94 -1.59 -0.47 32.99
C LEU A 94 -2.26 -1.09 31.75
N GLY A 95 -3.08 -2.12 31.95
CA GLY A 95 -3.85 -2.79 30.90
C GLY A 95 -4.90 -1.89 30.26
N GLU A 96 -5.66 -1.14 31.06
CA GLU A 96 -6.62 -0.14 30.55
C GLU A 96 -5.90 0.97 29.76
N GLY A 97 -4.80 1.47 30.30
CA GLY A 97 -3.98 2.46 29.59
C GLY A 97 -3.42 1.92 28.28
N LEU A 98 -3.02 0.66 28.22
CA LEU A 98 -2.57 0.03 26.98
C LEU A 98 -3.68 0.03 25.92
N VAL A 99 -4.92 -0.31 26.28
CA VAL A 99 -6.06 -0.29 25.36
C VAL A 99 -6.34 1.12 24.84
N ILE A 100 -6.34 2.13 25.72
CA ILE A 100 -6.55 3.54 25.34
C ILE A 100 -5.43 4.03 24.42
N ILE A 101 -4.17 3.79 24.80
CA ILE A 101 -2.99 4.20 24.03
C ILE A 101 -3.00 3.53 22.65
N GLN A 102 -3.30 2.23 22.57
CA GLN A 102 -3.40 1.52 21.29
C GLN A 102 -4.50 2.11 20.41
N GLY A 103 -5.69 2.38 20.96
CA GLY A 103 -6.79 2.99 20.21
C GLY A 103 -6.44 4.38 19.66
N LEU A 104 -5.85 5.24 20.49
CA LEU A 104 -5.37 6.56 20.08
C LEU A 104 -4.26 6.47 19.03
N PHE A 105 -3.32 5.53 19.21
CA PHE A 105 -2.19 5.38 18.33
C PHE A 105 -2.60 4.87 16.94
N GLU A 106 -3.35 3.77 16.90
CA GLU A 106 -3.81 3.17 15.65
C GLU A 106 -4.70 4.15 14.87
N GLY A 107 -5.62 4.84 15.57
CA GLY A 107 -6.60 5.73 14.95
C GLY A 107 -6.04 7.05 14.43
N PHE A 108 -5.08 7.68 15.11
CA PHE A 108 -4.62 9.04 14.75
C PHE A 108 -3.23 9.08 14.08
N PHE A 109 -2.33 8.14 14.40
CA PHE A 109 -0.93 8.27 14.00
C PHE A 109 -0.45 7.18 13.07
N VAL A 110 -0.84 5.93 13.34
CA VAL A 110 -0.31 4.77 12.62
C VAL A 110 -0.81 4.75 11.18
N ASP A 111 -2.13 4.86 10.96
CA ASP A 111 -2.68 4.73 9.61
C ASP A 111 -2.16 5.81 8.67
N GLU A 112 -2.11 7.07 9.12
CA GLU A 112 -1.49 8.15 8.34
C GLU A 112 -0.02 7.84 8.01
N CYS A 113 0.76 7.42 9.01
CA CYS A 113 2.17 7.14 8.83
C CYS A 113 2.41 5.97 7.87
N ARG A 114 1.58 4.91 7.94
CA ARG A 114 1.62 3.79 6.99
C ARG A 114 1.28 4.26 5.58
N VAL A 115 0.26 5.13 5.40
CA VAL A 115 -0.02 5.73 4.09
C VAL A 115 1.17 6.54 3.58
N ASP A 116 1.80 7.36 4.43
CA ASP A 116 2.97 8.15 4.08
C ASP A 116 4.14 7.28 3.62
N VAL A 117 4.47 6.21 4.36
CA VAL A 117 5.54 5.28 3.99
C VAL A 117 5.21 4.55 2.69
N PHE A 118 3.95 4.12 2.51
CA PHE A 118 3.51 3.43 1.31
C PHE A 118 3.63 4.34 0.07
N ASP A 119 3.06 5.55 0.15
CA ASP A 119 3.03 6.51 -0.95
C ASP A 119 4.44 7.01 -1.29
N ALA A 120 5.29 7.32 -0.30
CA ALA A 120 6.69 7.69 -0.53
C ALA A 120 7.48 6.57 -1.20
N THR A 121 7.25 5.32 -0.82
CA THR A 121 7.90 4.16 -1.45
C THR A 121 7.45 4.02 -2.92
N MET A 122 6.17 4.20 -3.21
CA MET A 122 5.64 4.19 -4.58
C MET A 122 6.25 5.31 -5.44
N ILE A 123 6.34 6.53 -4.91
CA ILE A 123 6.98 7.67 -5.60
C ILE A 123 8.44 7.35 -5.91
N LYS A 124 9.19 6.86 -4.92
CA LYS A 124 10.61 6.51 -5.09
C LYS A 124 10.85 5.42 -6.12
N LEU A 125 9.90 4.50 -6.29
CA LEU A 125 9.94 3.45 -7.31
C LEU A 125 9.42 3.92 -8.69
N GLY A 126 9.17 5.21 -8.88
CA GLY A 126 8.76 5.79 -10.17
C GLY A 126 7.26 5.70 -10.45
N LEU A 127 6.44 5.33 -9.46
CA LEU A 127 4.98 5.20 -9.61
C LEU A 127 4.23 6.45 -9.10
N GLN A 128 4.87 7.63 -9.21
CA GLN A 128 4.30 8.91 -8.79
C GLN A 128 2.92 9.19 -9.40
N HIS A 129 2.71 8.80 -10.66
CA HIS A 129 1.44 9.00 -11.37
C HIS A 129 0.24 8.24 -10.76
N LEU A 130 0.47 7.20 -9.95
CA LEU A 130 -0.61 6.52 -9.21
C LEU A 130 -0.96 7.26 -7.91
N VAL A 131 0.01 7.98 -7.34
CA VAL A 131 -0.15 8.70 -6.06
C VAL A 131 -0.69 10.10 -6.29
N SER A 132 -0.28 10.78 -7.36
CA SER A 132 -0.64 12.18 -7.64
C SER A 132 -2.15 12.48 -7.68
N PRO A 133 -3.05 11.59 -8.15
CA PRO A 133 -4.48 11.88 -8.13
C PRO A 133 -5.09 11.88 -6.72
N HIS A 134 -4.44 11.22 -5.77
CA HIS A 134 -4.96 10.97 -4.42
C HIS A 134 -4.34 11.88 -3.36
N ARG A 135 -3.30 12.64 -3.73
CA ARG A 135 -2.50 13.43 -2.80
C ARG A 135 -1.81 14.59 -3.51
N LEU A 136 -1.78 15.75 -2.87
CA LEU A 136 -0.96 16.87 -3.33
C LEU A 136 0.52 16.52 -3.24
N LEU A 137 1.25 16.69 -4.33
CA LEU A 137 2.68 16.41 -4.41
C LEU A 137 3.49 17.68 -4.65
N PHE A 138 4.52 17.90 -3.84
CA PHE A 138 5.50 18.96 -4.05
C PHE A 138 6.60 18.44 -4.96
N VAL A 139 6.45 18.65 -6.28
CA VAL A 139 7.35 18.08 -7.29
C VAL A 139 8.79 18.61 -7.16
N ASP A 140 8.97 19.81 -6.61
CA ASP A 140 10.27 20.45 -6.39
C ASP A 140 10.99 19.99 -5.11
N ALA A 141 10.41 19.05 -4.35
CA ALA A 141 10.98 18.62 -3.09
C ALA A 141 12.20 17.71 -3.28
N SER A 142 13.17 17.81 -2.36
CA SER A 142 14.46 17.12 -2.47
C SER A 142 14.41 15.59 -2.37
N ASN A 143 13.32 15.01 -1.86
CA ASN A 143 13.17 13.57 -1.68
C ASN A 143 11.70 13.13 -1.64
N ALA A 144 11.45 11.83 -1.86
CA ALA A 144 10.10 11.26 -1.99
C ALA A 144 9.21 11.49 -0.77
N VAL A 145 9.78 11.52 0.44
CA VAL A 145 9.03 11.78 1.68
C VAL A 145 8.61 13.25 1.78
N LYS A 146 9.49 14.19 1.41
CA LYS A 146 9.18 15.63 1.40
C LYS A 146 8.27 16.03 0.24
N MET A 147 8.21 15.22 -0.82
CA MET A 147 7.23 15.40 -1.90
C MET A 147 5.79 15.19 -1.42
N LEU A 148 5.59 14.49 -0.30
CA LEU A 148 4.26 14.21 0.23
C LEU A 148 3.63 15.47 0.85
N GLY A 149 2.56 15.98 0.23
CA GLY A 149 1.67 16.98 0.82
C GLY A 149 0.60 16.36 1.74
N LYS A 150 -0.40 17.15 2.16
CA LYS A 150 -1.54 16.58 2.90
C LYS A 150 -2.36 15.65 1.98
N PRO A 151 -2.81 14.47 2.46
CA PRO A 151 -3.71 13.61 1.70
C PRO A 151 -5.00 14.35 1.33
N THR A 152 -5.41 14.27 0.06
CA THR A 152 -6.67 14.88 -0.42
C THR A 152 -7.86 13.93 -0.23
N SER A 153 -7.59 12.64 -0.09
CA SER A 153 -8.55 11.59 0.29
C SER A 153 -8.27 11.09 1.72
N PRO A 154 -9.23 10.41 2.39
CA PRO A 154 -8.99 9.82 3.70
C PRO A 154 -7.74 8.93 3.71
N ALA A 155 -6.83 9.15 4.66
CA ALA A 155 -5.57 8.42 4.79
C ALA A 155 -5.79 7.06 5.47
N ILE A 156 -6.63 6.21 4.88
CA ILE A 156 -6.98 4.90 5.43
C ILE A 156 -6.06 3.85 4.81
N TYR A 157 -5.04 3.44 5.57
CA TYR A 157 -4.15 2.35 5.15
C TYR A 157 -4.85 0.99 5.22
N GLN A 158 -5.61 0.74 6.29
CA GLN A 158 -6.47 -0.43 6.45
C GLN A 158 -7.81 0.02 7.07
N PRO A 159 -8.95 -0.44 6.56
CA PRO A 159 -10.23 -0.06 7.14
C PRO A 159 -10.35 -0.71 8.52
N TRP A 160 -10.62 0.10 9.56
CA TRP A 160 -10.95 -0.41 10.89
C TRP A 160 -12.06 -1.45 10.79
N SER A 161 -11.76 -2.69 11.17
CA SER A 161 -12.67 -3.81 11.01
C SER A 161 -13.02 -4.36 12.37
N ILE A 162 -14.22 -4.08 12.88
CA ILE A 162 -14.76 -4.73 14.10
C ILE A 162 -14.71 -6.25 13.95
N ILE A 163 -14.90 -6.75 12.72
CA ILE A 163 -14.78 -8.16 12.36
C ILE A 163 -13.37 -8.70 12.68
N GLN A 164 -12.30 -7.90 12.56
CA GLN A 164 -10.95 -8.29 12.95
C GLN A 164 -10.82 -8.52 14.45
N ILE A 165 -11.41 -7.65 15.26
CA ILE A 165 -11.41 -7.78 16.72
C ILE A 165 -12.22 -9.03 17.11
N VAL A 166 -13.39 -9.22 16.50
CA VAL A 166 -14.23 -10.41 16.75
C VAL A 166 -13.50 -11.69 16.35
N GLU A 167 -12.90 -11.75 15.16
CA GLU A 167 -12.11 -12.90 14.74
C GLU A 167 -10.92 -13.16 15.68
N LEU A 168 -10.22 -12.11 16.12
CA LEU A 168 -9.13 -12.24 17.09
C LEU A 168 -9.62 -12.90 18.38
N ILE A 169 -10.75 -12.44 18.93
CA ILE A 169 -11.35 -13.02 20.14
C ILE A 169 -11.75 -14.48 19.90
N VAL A 170 -12.33 -14.80 18.74
CA VAL A 170 -12.75 -16.17 18.39
C VAL A 170 -11.56 -17.10 18.18
N PHE A 171 -10.46 -16.62 17.62
CA PHE A 171 -9.26 -17.41 17.37
C PHE A 171 -8.26 -17.42 18.54
N LEU A 172 -8.42 -16.53 19.53
CA LEU A 172 -7.56 -16.49 20.73
C LEU A 172 -7.48 -17.85 21.45
N PRO A 173 -8.60 -18.58 21.70
CA PRO A 173 -8.59 -19.88 22.37
C PRO A 173 -7.77 -20.95 21.64
N LEU A 174 -7.48 -20.75 20.35
CA LEU A 174 -6.63 -21.67 19.59
C LEU A 174 -5.25 -21.82 20.23
N ASN A 175 -4.72 -20.76 20.86
CA ASN A 175 -3.44 -20.80 21.57
C ASN A 175 -3.41 -21.73 22.79
N LEU A 176 -4.58 -22.20 23.27
CA LEU A 176 -4.66 -23.17 24.36
C LEU A 176 -4.25 -24.59 23.93
N VAL A 177 -4.19 -24.86 22.62
CA VAL A 177 -3.71 -26.13 22.08
C VAL A 177 -2.18 -26.09 21.97
N PRO A 178 -1.42 -26.88 22.76
CA PRO A 178 0.03 -26.87 22.70
C PRO A 178 0.54 -27.24 21.31
N TYR A 179 1.69 -26.67 20.92
CA TYR A 179 2.42 -26.91 19.66
C TYR A 179 1.72 -26.48 18.35
N VAL A 180 0.40 -26.66 18.23
CA VAL A 180 -0.36 -26.36 17.00
C VAL A 180 -1.08 -25.02 17.09
N GLY A 181 -1.52 -24.65 18.28
CA GLY A 181 -2.34 -23.47 18.51
C GLY A 181 -1.70 -22.18 18.05
N THR A 182 -0.49 -21.90 18.55
CA THR A 182 0.24 -20.67 18.24
C THR A 182 0.63 -20.55 16.77
N PRO A 183 1.22 -21.58 16.11
CA PRO A 183 1.48 -21.49 14.68
C PRO A 183 0.23 -21.26 13.84
N ALA A 184 -0.88 -21.95 14.16
CA ALA A 184 -2.13 -21.77 13.44
C ALA A 184 -2.69 -20.36 13.63
N PHE A 185 -2.67 -19.84 14.87
CA PHE A 185 -3.08 -18.48 15.18
C PHE A 185 -2.26 -17.43 14.41
N ILE A 186 -0.94 -17.62 14.34
CA ILE A 186 -0.04 -16.73 13.59
C ILE A 186 -0.37 -16.76 12.10
N ILE A 187 -0.57 -17.95 11.51
CA ILE A 187 -0.86 -18.07 10.09
C ILE A 187 -2.23 -17.46 9.74
N ILE A 188 -3.26 -17.70 10.56
CA ILE A 188 -4.62 -17.20 10.33
C ILE A 188 -4.63 -15.67 10.40
N THR A 189 -4.10 -15.11 11.49
CA THR A 189 -4.06 -13.65 11.70
C THR A 189 -3.13 -12.97 10.70
N GLY A 190 -1.96 -13.56 10.43
CA GLY A 190 -1.02 -13.10 9.41
C GLY A 190 -1.68 -13.02 8.03
N THR A 191 -2.43 -14.05 7.61
CA THR A 191 -3.13 -14.05 6.31
C THR A 191 -4.05 -12.84 6.14
N ARG A 192 -4.71 -12.38 7.21
CA ARG A 192 -5.55 -11.18 7.19
C ARG A 192 -4.71 -9.91 7.02
N ILE A 193 -3.64 -9.76 7.79
CA ILE A 193 -2.68 -8.64 7.65
C ILE A 193 -2.15 -8.58 6.21
N GLY A 194 -1.78 -9.73 5.63
CA GLY A 194 -1.32 -9.83 4.25
C GLY A 194 -2.36 -9.35 3.25
N LYS A 195 -3.62 -9.79 3.35
CA LYS A 195 -4.69 -9.34 2.44
C LYS A 195 -4.94 -7.83 2.52
N LEU A 196 -4.78 -7.25 3.71
CA LEU A 196 -4.98 -5.83 3.97
C LEU A 196 -3.75 -4.97 3.60
N SER A 197 -2.56 -5.55 3.43
CA SER A 197 -1.32 -4.80 3.16
C SER A 197 -1.32 -4.07 1.81
N HIS A 198 -2.17 -4.50 0.86
CA HIS A 198 -2.36 -3.86 -0.43
C HIS A 198 -3.66 -3.06 -0.54
N TYR A 199 -4.38 -2.82 0.57
CA TYR A 199 -5.61 -2.05 0.53
C TYR A 199 -5.41 -0.65 -0.05
N ARG A 200 -4.36 0.06 0.37
CA ARG A 200 -3.97 1.36 -0.20
C ARG A 200 -3.70 1.28 -1.71
N TRP A 201 -3.01 0.25 -2.18
CA TRP A 201 -2.76 0.05 -3.61
C TRP A 201 -4.05 -0.10 -4.41
N PHE A 202 -5.04 -0.83 -3.88
CA PHE A 202 -6.34 -0.98 -4.53
C PHE A 202 -7.08 0.36 -4.64
N GLN A 203 -6.97 1.23 -3.62
CA GLN A 203 -7.51 2.58 -3.67
C GLN A 203 -6.82 3.44 -4.72
N LEU A 204 -5.47 3.44 -4.75
CA LEU A 204 -4.69 4.21 -5.73
C LEU A 204 -5.02 3.81 -7.18
N ARG A 205 -5.42 2.56 -7.40
CA ARG A 205 -5.88 2.05 -8.70
C ARG A 205 -7.37 2.28 -8.99
N GLY A 206 -8.15 2.76 -8.02
CA GLY A 206 -9.59 2.94 -8.17
C GLY A 206 -10.38 1.64 -8.41
N LEU A 207 -9.89 0.49 -7.93
CA LEU A 207 -10.53 -0.81 -8.19
C LEU A 207 -11.87 -0.94 -7.45
N SER A 208 -12.87 -1.50 -8.13
CA SER A 208 -14.14 -1.88 -7.50
C SER A 208 -13.96 -3.01 -6.49
N LYS A 209 -14.87 -3.15 -5.52
CA LYS A 209 -14.83 -4.22 -4.50
C LYS A 209 -14.77 -5.63 -5.11
N HIS A 210 -15.42 -5.84 -6.26
CA HIS A 210 -15.40 -7.12 -6.97
C HIS A 210 -14.03 -7.42 -7.58
N GLU A 211 -13.39 -6.42 -8.19
CA GLU A 211 -12.04 -6.57 -8.75
C GLU A 211 -10.99 -6.79 -7.66
N GLN A 212 -11.11 -6.07 -6.54
CA GLN A 212 -10.27 -6.28 -5.36
C GLN A 212 -10.36 -7.73 -4.87
N LYS A 213 -11.57 -8.27 -4.71
CA LYS A 213 -11.76 -9.66 -4.27
C LYS A 213 -11.16 -10.67 -5.25
N ARG A 214 -11.24 -10.41 -6.55
CA ARG A 214 -10.64 -11.25 -7.60
C ARG A 214 -9.11 -11.24 -7.53
N GLU A 215 -8.51 -10.06 -7.41
CA GLU A 215 -7.06 -9.89 -7.25
C GLU A 215 -6.58 -10.57 -5.97
N ILE A 216 -7.28 -10.36 -4.85
CA ILE A 216 -6.97 -10.99 -3.57
C ILE A 216 -7.00 -12.51 -3.68
N ARG A 217 -8.02 -13.08 -4.33
CA ARG A 217 -8.13 -14.53 -4.51
C ARG A 217 -6.93 -15.09 -5.27
N SER A 218 -6.45 -14.38 -6.30
CA SER A 218 -5.30 -14.81 -7.11
C SER A 218 -3.98 -14.83 -6.33
N LEU A 219 -3.85 -14.00 -5.29
CA LEU A 219 -2.64 -13.78 -4.48
C LEU A 219 -2.74 -14.38 -3.07
N THR A 220 -3.80 -15.15 -2.77
CA THR A 220 -4.08 -15.66 -1.42
C THR A 220 -2.85 -16.31 -0.78
N TRP A 221 -2.15 -17.17 -1.53
CA TRP A 221 -0.99 -17.89 -1.02
C TRP A 221 0.20 -16.97 -0.70
N ASP A 222 0.46 -15.97 -1.54
CA ASP A 222 1.51 -14.98 -1.31
C ASP A 222 1.17 -14.11 -0.09
N TYR A 223 -0.10 -13.75 0.10
CA TYR A 223 -0.56 -13.00 1.27
C TYR A 223 -0.46 -13.77 2.58
N VAL A 224 -0.72 -15.08 2.57
CA VAL A 224 -0.51 -15.95 3.74
C VAL A 224 0.93 -15.78 4.21
N TRP A 225 1.92 -15.99 3.33
CA TRP A 225 3.32 -15.98 3.72
C TRP A 225 3.89 -14.58 3.98
N PHE A 226 3.47 -13.57 3.22
CA PHE A 226 3.78 -12.18 3.52
C PHE A 226 3.30 -11.82 4.93
N GLY A 227 2.04 -12.13 5.22
CA GLY A 227 1.37 -11.80 6.46
C GLY A 227 1.89 -12.57 7.66
N THR A 228 2.22 -13.86 7.50
CA THR A 228 2.86 -14.66 8.54
C THR A 228 4.20 -14.06 8.96
N VAL A 229 5.07 -13.69 8.00
CA VAL A 229 6.37 -13.08 8.34
C VAL A 229 6.19 -11.69 8.94
N ALA A 230 5.27 -10.87 8.40
CA ALA A 230 4.93 -9.58 8.98
C ALA A 230 4.49 -9.71 10.45
N MET A 231 3.57 -10.64 10.73
CA MET A 231 3.09 -10.89 12.08
C MET A 231 4.22 -11.36 13.01
N LEU A 232 5.09 -12.26 12.56
CA LEU A 232 6.25 -12.70 13.35
C LEU A 232 7.21 -11.56 13.69
N LEU A 233 7.43 -10.63 12.76
CA LEU A 233 8.25 -9.44 13.02
C LEU A 233 7.57 -8.51 14.04
N GLU A 234 6.26 -8.31 13.91
CA GLU A 234 5.48 -7.48 14.83
C GLU A 234 5.37 -8.06 16.26
N LEU A 235 5.58 -9.37 16.43
CA LEU A 235 5.67 -10.00 17.75
C LEU A 235 6.90 -9.56 18.55
N ILE A 236 7.92 -8.97 17.91
CA ILE A 236 9.11 -8.48 18.60
C ILE A 236 8.72 -7.19 19.34
N PRO A 237 8.67 -7.21 20.69
CA PRO A 237 8.26 -6.04 21.45
C PRO A 237 9.24 -4.89 21.22
N ILE A 238 8.77 -3.65 21.45
CA ILE A 238 9.51 -2.39 21.23
C ILE A 238 9.77 -2.07 19.75
N LEU A 239 10.10 -3.07 18.94
CA LEU A 239 10.34 -2.92 17.50
C LEU A 239 9.08 -3.07 16.65
N SER A 240 7.93 -3.39 17.24
CA SER A 240 6.68 -3.62 16.52
C SER A 240 6.31 -2.44 15.60
N PHE A 241 6.38 -1.20 16.07
CA PHE A 241 6.11 -0.02 15.23
C PHE A 241 7.12 0.15 14.10
N PHE A 242 8.40 -0.13 14.36
CA PHE A 242 9.42 -0.12 13.32
C PHE A 242 9.12 -1.17 12.25
N PHE A 243 8.88 -2.42 12.66
CA PHE A 243 8.57 -3.51 11.73
C PHE A 243 7.29 -3.28 10.96
N LEU A 244 6.31 -2.64 11.58
CA LEU A 244 5.08 -2.24 10.93
C LEU A 244 5.34 -1.28 9.75
N LEU A 245 6.10 -0.20 9.96
CA LEU A 245 6.46 0.71 8.88
C LEU A 245 7.33 0.03 7.81
N THR A 246 8.28 -0.81 8.23
CA THR A 246 9.13 -1.52 7.26
C THR A 246 8.33 -2.53 6.42
N THR A 247 7.35 -3.19 7.02
CA THR A 247 6.43 -4.11 6.32
C THR A 247 5.54 -3.34 5.35
N THR A 248 5.10 -2.13 5.71
CA THR A 248 4.39 -1.24 4.79
C THR A 248 5.25 -0.79 3.60
N ALA A 249 6.54 -0.49 3.81
CA ALA A 249 7.47 -0.27 2.70
C ALA A 249 7.63 -1.55 1.85
N GLY A 250 7.66 -2.72 2.51
CA GLY A 250 7.66 -4.04 1.86
C GLY A 250 6.44 -4.29 0.97
N SER A 251 5.24 -3.95 1.44
CA SER A 251 4.00 -4.08 0.66
C SER A 251 3.98 -3.10 -0.51
N ALA A 252 4.47 -1.87 -0.33
CA ALA A 252 4.60 -0.90 -1.42
C ALA A 252 5.58 -1.37 -2.50
N MET A 253 6.74 -1.91 -2.11
CA MET A 253 7.68 -2.51 -3.07
C MET A 253 7.07 -3.69 -3.83
N TRP A 254 6.28 -4.52 -3.15
CA TRP A 254 5.59 -5.63 -3.79
C TRP A 254 4.53 -5.12 -4.78
N ALA A 255 3.70 -4.16 -4.37
CA ALA A 255 2.72 -3.51 -5.24
C ALA A 255 3.37 -2.86 -6.46
N ALA A 256 4.52 -2.21 -6.28
CA ALA A 256 5.25 -1.58 -7.36
C ALA A 256 5.74 -2.58 -8.41
N ARG A 257 6.30 -3.70 -7.96
CA ARG A 257 6.72 -4.79 -8.85
C ARG A 257 5.54 -5.40 -9.60
N MET A 258 4.40 -5.62 -8.95
CA MET A 258 3.21 -6.14 -9.63
C MET A 258 2.72 -5.18 -10.73
N GLU A 259 2.88 -3.88 -10.52
CA GLU A 259 2.52 -2.86 -11.50
C GLU A 259 3.51 -2.83 -12.69
N GLU A 260 4.81 -2.98 -12.42
CA GLU A 260 5.84 -3.12 -13.46
C GLU A 260 5.62 -4.38 -14.31
N GLU A 261 5.37 -5.53 -13.66
CA GLU A 261 5.06 -6.79 -14.35
C GLU A 261 3.80 -6.65 -15.23
N ARG A 262 2.77 -5.95 -14.74
CA ARG A 262 1.54 -5.69 -15.51
C ARG A 262 1.79 -4.82 -16.73
N ARG A 263 2.57 -3.73 -16.58
CA ARG A 263 2.94 -2.86 -17.72
C ARG A 263 3.70 -3.64 -18.78
N ARG A 264 4.68 -4.45 -18.36
CA ARG A 264 5.47 -5.28 -19.27
C ARG A 264 4.60 -6.29 -20.02
N SER A 265 3.64 -6.93 -19.34
CA SER A 265 2.69 -7.86 -19.99
C SER A 265 1.80 -7.16 -21.02
N GLN A 266 1.35 -5.92 -20.76
CA GLN A 266 0.55 -5.16 -21.73
C GLN A 266 1.37 -4.80 -22.98
N THR A 267 2.61 -4.31 -22.81
CA THR A 267 3.49 -3.98 -23.94
C THR A 267 3.81 -5.19 -24.83
N VAL A 268 3.87 -6.40 -24.26
CA VAL A 268 4.15 -7.65 -25.01
C VAL A 268 2.91 -8.20 -25.73
N VAL A 269 1.70 -7.80 -25.34
CA VAL A 269 0.45 -8.21 -26.01
C VAL A 269 0.08 -7.24 -27.16
N ASP A 270 0.53 -5.98 -27.10
CA ASP A 270 0.37 -4.97 -28.16
C ASP A 270 1.32 -5.01 -29.40
N PRO A 271 2.15 -6.03 -29.69
CA PRO A 271 2.87 -6.13 -30.99
C PRO A 271 1.94 -6.36 -32.19
N HIS A 272 0.72 -6.86 -31.98
CA HIS A 272 -0.20 -7.20 -33.07
C HIS A 272 -1.06 -6.04 -33.61
N PHE A 273 -1.04 -4.86 -32.96
CA PHE A 273 -1.77 -3.70 -33.47
C PHE A 273 -0.99 -2.93 -34.55
N ASN A 274 0.35 -2.88 -34.46
CA ASN A 274 1.18 -2.25 -35.49
C ASN A 274 1.32 -3.09 -36.79
N ALA A 275 0.85 -4.33 -36.81
CA ALA A 275 0.85 -5.19 -37.99
C ALA A 275 -0.46 -5.12 -38.83
N ARG A 276 -1.44 -4.30 -38.41
CA ARG A 276 -2.73 -4.11 -39.13
C ARG A 276 -2.98 -2.68 -39.60
N LEU A 277 -1.94 -1.87 -39.78
CA LEU A 277 -2.04 -0.82 -40.78
C LEU A 277 -1.89 -1.52 -42.14
N PRO A 278 -2.90 -1.50 -43.03
CA PRO A 278 -2.64 -1.81 -44.42
C PRO A 278 -1.56 -0.81 -44.85
N SER A 279 -0.44 -1.33 -45.35
CA SER A 279 0.50 -0.50 -46.11
C SER A 279 -0.29 0.03 -47.30
N HIS A 280 -0.89 1.21 -47.17
CA HIS A 280 -1.28 2.01 -48.30
C HIS A 280 0.03 2.47 -48.94
N SER A 281 0.56 1.60 -49.81
CA SER A 281 1.45 2.00 -50.88
C SER A 281 0.79 3.22 -51.56
N PRO A 282 1.44 4.39 -51.62
CA PRO A 282 0.92 5.46 -52.45
C PRO A 282 0.83 4.93 -53.89
N PRO A 283 -0.26 5.20 -54.63
CA PRO A 283 -0.41 4.69 -55.99
C PRO A 283 0.78 5.15 -56.84
N SER A 284 1.39 4.21 -57.55
CA SER A 284 2.46 4.47 -58.51
C SER A 284 1.93 5.40 -59.60
N ARG A 285 2.27 6.69 -59.51
CA ARG A 285 2.13 7.60 -60.65
C ARG A 285 3.14 7.17 -61.70
N SER A 286 2.64 6.55 -62.78
CA SER A 286 3.37 6.46 -64.04
C SER A 286 3.75 7.88 -64.50
N PRO A 287 4.99 8.10 -64.97
CA PRO A 287 5.36 9.41 -65.48
C PRO A 287 4.56 9.71 -66.76
N PRO A 288 4.02 10.93 -66.93
CA PRO A 288 3.29 11.28 -68.15
C PRO A 288 4.24 11.30 -69.35
N SER A 289 3.78 10.74 -70.46
CA SER A 289 4.45 10.79 -71.76
C SER A 289 4.69 12.24 -72.18
N ARG A 290 5.95 12.60 -72.41
CA ARG A 290 6.33 13.88 -73.01
C ARG A 290 5.91 13.88 -74.47
N SER A 291 4.85 14.60 -74.80
CA SER A 291 4.66 15.18 -76.14
C SER A 291 5.42 16.51 -76.22
N PRO A 292 6.10 16.82 -77.35
CA PRO A 292 6.83 18.08 -77.50
C PRO A 292 5.86 19.27 -77.62
N PRO A 293 6.19 20.43 -77.04
CA PRO A 293 5.30 21.59 -77.04
C PRO A 293 5.25 22.29 -78.41
N SER A 294 4.03 22.53 -78.89
CA SER A 294 3.74 23.46 -79.97
C SER A 294 4.01 24.91 -79.54
N ARG A 295 4.55 25.71 -80.46
CA ARG A 295 4.85 27.13 -80.27
C ARG A 295 3.60 28.00 -80.44
N SER A 296 3.28 28.83 -79.45
CA SER A 296 2.53 30.11 -79.53
C SER A 296 2.22 30.57 -78.09
N SER A 297 2.22 31.82 -77.63
CA SER A 297 2.73 33.15 -78.02
C SER A 297 2.92 33.90 -76.66
N PRO A 298 3.74 34.95 -76.54
CA PRO A 298 4.03 35.56 -75.23
C PRO A 298 2.82 36.32 -74.64
N PRO A 299 2.65 36.33 -73.30
CA PRO A 299 1.54 37.00 -72.62
C PRO A 299 1.70 38.53 -72.58
N PRO A 300 0.60 39.30 -72.52
CA PRO A 300 0.64 40.76 -72.40
C PRO A 300 1.12 41.23 -71.01
N PRO A 301 1.70 42.45 -70.92
CA PRO A 301 2.32 42.95 -69.69
C PRO A 301 1.30 43.34 -68.61
N TYR A 302 1.64 43.05 -67.36
CA TYR A 302 0.86 43.36 -66.16
C TYR A 302 0.92 44.87 -65.88
N SER A 303 -0.24 45.49 -65.66
CA SER A 303 -0.40 46.87 -65.19
C SER A 303 -0.49 46.89 -63.66
N ASP A 304 0.44 47.60 -63.02
CA ASP A 304 0.40 47.94 -61.60
C ASP A 304 -0.64 49.02 -61.33
N HIS A 305 -1.62 48.73 -60.49
CA HIS A 305 -2.35 49.77 -59.75
C HIS A 305 -2.48 49.38 -58.29
N ALA A 306 -1.65 50.05 -57.48
CA ALA A 306 -1.83 50.24 -56.06
C ALA A 306 -2.80 51.40 -55.82
N ALA A 307 -3.77 51.19 -54.94
CA ALA A 307 -4.31 52.16 -53.97
C ALA A 307 -5.22 51.40 -52.99
#